data_AF-A0A2M7CUE0-F1
#
_entry.id   AF-A0A2M7CUE0-F1
#
_cell.length_a   1.000
_cell.length_b   1.000
_cell.length_c   1.000
_cell.angle_alpha   90.00
_cell.angle_beta   90.00
_cell.angle_gamma   90.00
#
_symmetry.space_group_name_H-M   'P 1'
#
loop_
_entity.id
_entity.type
_entity.pdbx_description
1 polymer ?
#
loop_
_entity_poly.entity_id
_entity_poly.type
_entity_poly.pdbx_seq_one_letter_code
_entity_poly.pdbx_strand_id
1 'polypeptide(L)'
;MSNHRWIAYLADRKNCYESLISVALLGIVLAGFSQFLGFVENRPGALLNDPVLRLFAPIELTWLIFPLLYGSLITALVLLSATPGKLVFTLQLYTVVLVSRMVVMYLLPLDPPAQMIILRDPIVEFFAGARTPTRDLFFSGHTATMFILFLSAESKNARTGFLLVTVLVAIALLAQHVHYTVDVVAAFFFAYACNHLLNWLKRDRPCR
;
A
#
# COMPACT_ATOMS: atom_id res chain seq x y z
N MET A 1 -16.60 -21.38 -10.31
CA MET A 1 -16.00 -22.04 -9.12
C MET A 1 -15.75 -21.09 -7.95
N SER A 2 -15.40 -19.81 -8.15
CA SER A 2 -15.23 -18.84 -7.04
C SER A 2 -16.49 -18.65 -6.18
N ASN A 3 -17.67 -18.57 -6.81
CA ASN A 3 -18.93 -18.23 -6.11
C ASN A 3 -19.31 -19.24 -5.00
N HIS A 4 -19.10 -20.55 -5.22
CA HIS A 4 -19.38 -21.56 -4.18
C HIS A 4 -18.47 -21.45 -2.96
N ARG A 5 -17.20 -21.04 -3.15
CA ARG A 5 -16.26 -20.83 -2.04
C ARG A 5 -16.67 -19.64 -1.18
N TRP A 6 -17.14 -18.57 -1.80
CA TRP A 6 -17.67 -17.40 -1.09
C TRP A 6 -18.92 -17.72 -0.29
N ILE A 7 -19.88 -18.44 -0.88
CA ILE A 7 -21.10 -18.85 -0.18
C ILE A 7 -20.74 -19.71 1.05
N ALA A 8 -19.86 -20.70 0.88
CA ALA A 8 -19.42 -21.54 2.00
C ALA A 8 -18.67 -20.75 3.08
N TYR A 9 -17.79 -19.82 2.68
CA TYR A 9 -17.04 -18.98 3.62
C TYR A 9 -17.95 -18.05 4.42
N LEU A 10 -18.91 -17.40 3.77
CA LEU A 10 -19.85 -16.44 4.38
C LEU A 10 -21.01 -17.11 5.12
N ALA A 11 -21.23 -18.42 4.94
CA ALA A 11 -22.20 -19.18 5.72
C ALA A 11 -21.83 -19.24 7.21
N ASP A 12 -20.53 -19.16 7.54
CA ASP A 12 -20.07 -18.95 8.90
C ASP A 12 -20.29 -17.48 9.31
N ARG A 13 -21.12 -17.26 10.33
CA ARG A 13 -21.44 -15.93 10.86
C ARG A 13 -20.18 -15.15 11.25
N LYS A 14 -19.16 -15.81 11.81
CA LYS A 14 -17.91 -15.17 12.21
C LYS A 14 -17.18 -14.60 11.00
N ASN A 15 -17.05 -15.38 9.94
CA ASN A 15 -16.41 -14.95 8.69
C ASN A 15 -17.22 -13.84 8.00
N CYS A 16 -18.55 -13.91 8.04
CA CYS A 16 -19.42 -12.87 7.52
C CYS A 16 -19.20 -11.53 8.24
N TYR A 17 -19.29 -11.52 9.58
CA TYR A 17 -19.03 -10.30 10.37
C TYR A 17 -17.59 -9.81 10.21
N GLU A 18 -16.60 -10.70 10.23
CA GLU A 18 -15.21 -10.31 10.02
C GLU A 18 -15.01 -9.63 8.66
N SER A 19 -15.62 -10.17 7.60
CA SER A 19 -15.53 -9.60 6.26
C SER A 19 -16.19 -8.22 6.19
N LEU A 20 -17.42 -8.10 6.72
CA LEU A 20 -18.17 -6.84 6.74
C LEU A 20 -17.42 -5.76 7.52
N ILE A 21 -16.94 -6.08 8.73
CA ILE A 21 -16.18 -5.15 9.57
C ILE A 21 -14.87 -4.75 8.89
N SER A 22 -14.18 -5.70 8.24
CA SER A 22 -12.91 -5.41 7.55
C SER A 22 -13.10 -4.44 6.39
N VAL A 23 -14.13 -4.64 5.57
CA VAL A 23 -14.47 -3.75 4.45
C VAL A 23 -14.92 -2.38 4.95
N ALA A 24 -15.80 -2.34 5.97
CA ALA A 24 -16.26 -1.09 6.56
C ALA A 24 -15.10 -0.29 7.16
N LEU A 25 -14.23 -0.94 7.94
CA LEU A 25 -13.06 -0.31 8.54
C LEU A 25 -12.09 0.20 7.49
N LEU A 26 -11.82 -0.58 6.43
CA LEU A 26 -10.99 -0.14 5.32
C LEU A 26 -11.58 1.11 4.66
N GLY A 27 -12.88 1.14 4.40
CA GLY A 27 -13.56 2.31 3.83
C GLY A 27 -13.43 3.55 4.72
N ILE A 28 -13.62 3.40 6.03
CA ILE A 28 -13.44 4.49 7.01
C ILE A 28 -12.00 4.99 7.01
N VAL A 29 -11.02 4.09 7.05
CA VAL A 29 -9.59 4.47 7.07
C VAL A 29 -9.18 5.12 5.76
N LEU A 30 -9.66 4.66 4.60
CA LEU A 30 -9.38 5.29 3.30
C LEU A 30 -9.95 6.71 3.22
N ALA A 31 -11.19 6.91 3.67
CA ALA A 31 -11.80 8.24 3.72
C ALA A 31 -11.03 9.17 4.67
N GLY A 32 -10.66 8.67 5.85
CA GLY A 32 -9.83 9.40 6.82
C GLY A 32 -8.43 9.70 6.29
N PHE A 33 -7.82 8.77 5.55
CA PHE A 33 -6.50 8.94 4.94
C PHE A 33 -6.52 10.06 3.89
N SER A 34 -7.56 10.13 3.06
CA SER A 34 -7.73 11.21 2.08
C SER A 34 -7.80 12.59 2.74
N GLN A 35 -8.59 12.73 3.82
CA GLN A 35 -8.65 13.98 4.60
C GLN A 35 -7.32 14.29 5.28
N PHE A 36 -6.66 13.27 5.84
CA PHE A 36 -5.36 13.39 6.50
C PHE A 36 -4.26 13.85 5.55
N LEU A 37 -4.25 13.38 4.30
CA LEU A 37 -3.32 13.86 3.27
C LEU A 37 -3.51 15.36 3.00
N GLY A 38 -4.75 15.85 2.98
CA GLY A 38 -5.02 17.29 2.89
C GLY A 38 -4.44 18.08 4.07
N PHE A 39 -4.48 17.53 5.29
CA PHE A 39 -3.81 18.12 6.46
C PHE A 39 -2.29 18.10 6.33
N VAL A 40 -1.70 16.96 5.93
CA VAL A 40 -0.25 16.78 5.77
C VAL A 40 0.30 17.70 4.68
N GLU A 41 -0.43 17.91 3.59
CA GLU A 41 -0.01 18.78 2.49
C GLU A 41 0.12 20.25 2.93
N ASN A 42 -0.62 20.68 3.96
CA ASN A 42 -0.66 22.07 4.42
C ASN A 42 0.28 22.39 5.59
N ARG A 43 1.05 21.41 6.09
CA ARG A 43 2.03 21.63 7.17
C ARG A 43 3.47 21.61 6.62
N PRO A 44 4.39 22.39 7.20
CA PRO A 44 5.79 22.31 6.82
C PRO A 44 6.41 20.97 7.23
N GLY A 45 7.32 20.47 6.41
CA GLY A 45 8.10 19.26 6.69
C GLY A 45 9.60 19.53 6.69
N ALA A 46 10.36 18.52 7.11
CA ALA A 46 11.81 18.53 6.97
C ALA A 46 12.22 18.06 5.57
N LEU A 47 13.21 18.72 4.97
CA LEU A 47 13.88 18.22 3.78
C LEU A 47 14.97 17.24 4.19
N LEU A 48 14.95 16.04 3.60
CA LEU A 48 16.01 15.07 3.82
C LEU A 48 17.10 15.21 2.77
N ASN A 49 18.34 15.15 3.24
CA ASN A 49 19.47 14.96 2.37
C ASN A 49 19.59 13.47 2.01
N ASP A 50 19.13 13.10 0.81
CA ASP A 50 19.20 11.74 0.30
C ASP A 50 20.44 11.53 -0.59
N PRO A 51 21.44 10.73 -0.15
CA PRO A 51 22.65 10.51 -0.91
C PRO A 51 22.43 9.68 -2.18
N VAL A 52 21.40 8.82 -2.22
CA VAL A 52 21.12 7.96 -3.38
C VAL A 52 20.48 8.79 -4.49
N LEU A 53 19.49 9.61 -4.14
CA LEU A 53 18.82 10.49 -5.11
C LEU A 53 19.75 11.53 -5.73
N ARG A 54 20.85 11.88 -5.06
CA ARG A 54 21.88 12.80 -5.61
C ARG A 54 22.75 12.17 -6.69
N LEU A 55 22.72 10.84 -6.86
CA LEU A 55 23.57 10.14 -7.81
C LEU A 55 23.07 10.26 -9.25
N PHE A 56 21.80 10.64 -9.45
CA PHE A 56 21.18 10.69 -10.77
C PHE A 56 20.09 11.78 -10.84
N ALA A 57 19.83 12.26 -12.05
CA ALA A 57 18.72 13.17 -12.31
C ALA A 57 17.39 12.41 -12.36
N PRO A 58 16.26 13.03 -11.95
CA PRO A 58 14.95 12.41 -12.02
C PRO A 58 14.55 12.09 -13.46
N ILE A 59 13.90 10.95 -13.67
CA ILE A 59 13.37 10.49 -14.95
C ILE A 59 11.85 10.29 -14.81
N GLU A 60 11.10 10.76 -15.81
CA GLU A 60 9.65 10.54 -15.89
C GLU A 60 9.37 9.05 -16.14
N LEU A 61 8.69 8.38 -15.22
CA LEU A 61 8.33 6.97 -15.25
C LEU A 61 6.86 6.72 -14.86
N THR A 62 6.00 7.74 -14.84
CA THR A 62 4.60 7.61 -14.42
C THR A 62 3.89 6.55 -15.25
N TRP A 63 4.12 6.54 -16.56
CA TRP A 63 3.51 5.58 -17.49
C TRP A 63 4.08 4.16 -17.39
N LEU A 64 5.22 3.98 -16.71
CA LEU A 64 5.71 2.66 -16.32
C LEU A 64 5.11 2.23 -14.96
N ILE A 65 5.10 3.13 -13.99
CA ILE A 65 4.65 2.87 -12.62
C ILE A 65 3.15 2.55 -12.60
N PHE A 66 2.34 3.33 -13.32
CA PHE A 66 0.89 3.17 -13.36
C PHE A 66 0.43 1.74 -13.76
N PRO A 67 0.80 1.18 -14.93
CA PRO A 67 0.36 -0.15 -15.31
C PRO A 67 0.91 -1.24 -14.39
N LEU A 68 2.11 -1.06 -13.81
CA LEU A 68 2.66 -2.01 -12.85
C LEU A 68 1.83 -2.05 -11.55
N LEU A 69 1.44 -0.88 -11.03
CA LEU A 69 0.62 -0.78 -9.82
C LEU A 69 -0.77 -1.37 -10.04
N TYR A 70 -1.51 -0.84 -11.03
CA TYR A 70 -2.89 -1.24 -11.27
C TYR A 70 -2.99 -2.66 -11.82
N GLY A 71 -2.08 -3.07 -12.70
CA GLY A 71 -1.98 -4.44 -13.20
C GLY A 71 -1.74 -5.43 -12.07
N SER A 72 -0.86 -5.10 -11.11
CA SER A 72 -0.61 -5.93 -9.94
C SER A 72 -1.82 -5.99 -9.00
N LEU A 73 -2.47 -4.86 -8.74
CA LEU A 73 -3.68 -4.81 -7.91
C LEU A 73 -4.81 -5.65 -8.51
N ILE A 74 -5.10 -5.49 -9.81
CA ILE A 74 -6.12 -6.27 -10.52
C ILE A 74 -5.76 -7.76 -10.47
N THR A 75 -4.52 -8.11 -10.77
CA THR A 75 -4.04 -9.50 -10.73
C THR A 75 -4.19 -10.10 -9.33
N ALA A 76 -3.81 -9.36 -8.29
CA ALA A 76 -3.95 -9.80 -6.92
C ALA A 76 -5.42 -9.98 -6.51
N LEU A 77 -6.30 -9.06 -6.89
CA LEU A 77 -7.74 -9.20 -6.63
C LEU A 77 -8.32 -10.45 -7.29
N VAL A 78 -7.97 -10.70 -8.55
CA VAL A 78 -8.41 -11.92 -9.26
C VAL A 78 -7.90 -13.17 -8.55
N LEU A 79 -6.60 -13.26 -8.24
CA LEU A 79 -6.01 -14.42 -7.59
C LEU A 79 -6.55 -14.65 -6.17
N LEU A 80 -6.60 -13.61 -5.35
CA LEU A 80 -7.04 -13.69 -3.95
C LEU A 80 -8.55 -13.90 -3.82
N SER A 81 -9.36 -13.49 -4.81
CA SER A 81 -10.80 -13.76 -4.82
C SER A 81 -11.14 -15.25 -4.86
N ALA A 82 -10.20 -16.10 -5.26
CA ALA A 82 -10.36 -17.55 -5.21
C ALA A 82 -10.25 -18.11 -3.77
N THR A 83 -9.75 -17.31 -2.82
CA THR A 83 -9.51 -17.66 -1.41
C THR A 83 -10.01 -16.55 -0.47
N PRO A 84 -11.31 -16.56 -0.12
CA PRO A 84 -11.97 -15.49 0.63
C PRO A 84 -11.24 -15.07 1.92
N GLY A 85 -10.82 -16.04 2.73
CA GLY A 85 -10.12 -15.77 3.98
C GLY A 85 -8.80 -15.02 3.81
N LYS A 86 -8.04 -15.33 2.74
CA LYS A 86 -6.81 -14.59 2.43
C LYS A 86 -7.08 -13.21 1.87
N LEU A 87 -8.13 -13.04 1.08
CA LEU A 87 -8.52 -11.71 0.62
C LEU A 87 -8.88 -10.82 1.81
N VAL A 88 -9.73 -11.31 2.72
CA VAL A 88 -10.10 -10.57 3.95
C VAL A 88 -8.87 -10.26 4.80
N PHE A 89 -7.96 -11.23 4.99
CA PHE A 89 -6.69 -10.98 5.68
C PHE A 89 -5.86 -9.90 5.00
N THR A 90 -5.77 -9.91 3.66
CA THR A 90 -5.00 -8.92 2.90
C THR A 90 -5.60 -7.53 3.03
N LEU A 91 -6.93 -7.40 3.01
CA LEU A 91 -7.62 -6.14 3.25
C LEU A 91 -7.31 -5.60 4.65
N GLN A 92 -7.38 -6.45 5.68
CA GLN A 92 -7.03 -6.06 7.04
C GLN A 92 -5.55 -5.65 7.17
N LEU A 93 -4.64 -6.39 6.53
CA LEU A 93 -3.22 -6.05 6.51
C LEU A 93 -3.00 -4.67 5.88
N TYR A 94 -3.64 -4.41 4.75
CA TYR A 94 -3.59 -3.11 4.09
C TYR A 94 -4.15 -2.00 5.00
N THR A 95 -5.26 -2.23 5.69
CA THR A 95 -5.80 -1.29 6.69
C THR A 95 -4.80 -0.98 7.80
N VAL A 96 -4.17 -2.01 8.41
CA VAL A 96 -3.18 -1.82 9.48
C VAL A 96 -1.96 -1.05 8.96
N VAL A 97 -1.49 -1.38 7.77
CA VAL A 97 -0.40 -0.64 7.12
C VAL A 97 -0.81 0.82 6.90
N LEU A 98 -2.01 1.09 6.38
CA LEU A 98 -2.49 2.44 6.13
C LEU A 98 -2.60 3.27 7.41
N VAL A 99 -3.09 2.69 8.51
CA VAL A 99 -3.10 3.34 9.82
C VAL A 99 -1.67 3.61 10.31
N SER A 100 -0.76 2.64 10.17
CA SER A 100 0.65 2.84 10.55
C SER A 100 1.29 3.98 9.76
N ARG A 101 0.96 4.12 8.46
CA ARG A 101 1.39 5.25 7.61
C ARG A 101 0.93 6.57 8.20
N MET A 102 -0.35 6.70 8.52
CA MET A 102 -0.89 7.94 9.11
C MET A 102 -0.13 8.33 10.38
N VAL A 103 0.16 7.37 11.25
CA VAL A 103 0.91 7.61 12.48
C VAL A 103 2.33 8.08 12.19
N VAL A 104 3.08 7.39 11.33
CA VAL A 104 4.48 7.78 11.06
C VAL A 104 4.59 9.08 10.25
N MET A 105 3.69 9.32 9.30
CA MET A 105 3.61 10.57 8.54
C MET A 105 3.28 11.75 9.45
N TYR A 106 2.43 11.53 10.47
CA TYR A 106 2.13 12.57 11.45
C TYR A 106 3.35 12.93 12.29
N LEU A 107 4.11 11.92 12.73
CA LEU A 107 5.29 12.04 13.59
C LEU A 107 6.53 12.55 12.84
N LEU A 108 6.64 12.25 11.55
CA LEU A 108 7.78 12.60 10.70
C LEU A 108 7.31 13.40 9.48
N PRO A 109 7.00 14.71 9.65
CA PRO A 109 6.61 15.53 8.51
C PRO A 109 7.81 15.77 7.60
N LEU A 110 7.66 15.41 6.33
CA LEU A 110 8.70 15.61 5.32
C LEU A 110 8.19 16.49 4.18
N ASP A 111 9.08 17.33 3.66
CA ASP A 111 8.89 18.03 2.40
C ASP A 111 9.42 17.17 1.23
N PRO A 112 8.85 17.30 0.01
CA PRO A 112 9.23 16.49 -1.14
C PRO A 112 10.72 16.58 -1.50
N PRO A 113 11.33 15.50 -2.04
CA PRO A 113 12.71 15.54 -2.50
C PRO A 113 12.94 16.69 -3.50
N ALA A 114 14.13 17.29 -3.45
CA ALA A 114 14.53 18.27 -4.43
C ALA A 114 14.47 17.64 -5.84
N GLN A 115 13.74 18.28 -6.76
CA GLN A 115 13.49 17.80 -8.13
C GLN A 115 12.49 16.63 -8.28
N MET A 116 11.61 16.41 -7.31
CA MET A 116 10.49 15.47 -7.45
C MET A 116 9.73 15.70 -8.77
N ILE A 117 9.54 14.63 -9.54
CA ILE A 117 8.56 14.60 -10.63
C ILE A 117 7.27 14.00 -10.07
N ILE A 118 6.21 14.82 -10.04
CA ILE A 118 4.89 14.43 -9.53
C ILE A 118 4.40 13.18 -10.27
N LEU A 119 4.09 12.13 -9.52
CA LEU A 119 3.49 10.91 -10.05
C LEU A 119 2.02 11.18 -10.39
N ARG A 120 1.72 11.37 -11.67
CA ARG A 120 0.36 11.68 -12.14
C ARG A 120 -0.45 10.41 -12.30
N ASP A 121 -1.29 10.10 -11.32
CA ASP A 121 -2.19 8.95 -11.39
C ASP A 121 -3.54 9.36 -12.00
N PRO A 122 -3.89 8.92 -13.22
CA PRO A 122 -5.15 9.28 -13.88
C PRO A 122 -6.41 8.90 -13.09
N ILE A 123 -6.36 7.81 -12.31
CA ILE A 123 -7.50 7.36 -11.52
C ILE A 123 -7.65 8.27 -10.30
N VAL A 124 -6.54 8.59 -9.61
CA VAL A 124 -6.58 9.51 -8.46
C VAL A 124 -6.97 10.91 -8.91
N GLU A 125 -6.43 11.42 -10.01
CA GLU A 125 -6.79 12.73 -10.56
C GLU A 125 -8.28 12.81 -10.94
N PHE A 126 -8.84 11.71 -11.45
CA PHE A 126 -10.26 11.62 -11.78
C PHE A 126 -11.15 11.69 -10.53
N PHE A 127 -10.78 11.02 -9.43
CA PHE A 127 -11.60 10.95 -8.21
C PHE A 127 -11.34 12.06 -7.18
N ALA A 128 -10.09 12.54 -7.07
CA ALA A 128 -9.65 13.52 -6.07
C ALA A 128 -9.42 14.93 -6.65
N GLY A 129 -9.56 15.10 -7.98
CA GLY A 129 -9.27 16.34 -8.68
C GLY A 129 -7.77 16.55 -8.96
N ALA A 130 -7.41 17.72 -9.50
CA ALA A 130 -6.08 18.00 -10.05
C ALA A 130 -4.95 18.23 -9.02
N ARG A 131 -5.14 17.92 -7.73
CA ARG A 131 -4.12 18.15 -6.68
C ARG A 131 -3.59 16.81 -6.16
N THR A 132 -2.61 16.27 -6.86
CA THR A 132 -1.86 15.10 -6.40
C THR A 132 -1.04 15.48 -5.16
N PRO A 133 -1.19 14.74 -4.03
CA PRO A 133 -0.40 14.99 -2.82
C PRO A 133 1.10 14.86 -3.10
N THR A 134 1.89 15.83 -2.63
CA THR A 134 3.37 15.81 -2.76
C THR A 134 4.06 15.42 -1.46
N ARG A 135 3.34 15.57 -0.34
CA ARG A 135 3.81 15.21 1.01
C ARG A 135 3.29 13.85 1.51
N ASP A 136 2.85 12.97 0.61
CA ASP A 136 2.61 11.55 0.95
C ASP A 136 3.95 10.80 1.14
N LEU A 137 4.72 11.24 2.13
CA LEU A 137 6.11 10.84 2.35
C LEU A 137 6.28 10.13 3.69
N PHE A 138 7.18 9.16 3.71
CA PHE A 138 7.54 8.28 4.81
C PHE A 138 6.40 7.43 5.41
N PHE A 139 6.37 6.11 5.20
CA PHE A 139 7.12 5.32 4.20
C PHE A 139 6.45 5.41 2.82
N SER A 140 6.89 4.65 1.80
CA SER A 140 6.23 4.63 0.48
C SER A 140 4.98 3.74 0.47
N GLY A 141 3.82 4.31 0.11
CA GLY A 141 2.55 3.58 0.06
C GLY A 141 2.48 2.60 -1.10
N HIS A 142 3.01 3.01 -2.25
CA HIS A 142 3.15 2.20 -3.46
C HIS A 142 3.99 0.96 -3.21
N THR A 143 5.21 1.13 -2.66
CA THR A 143 6.10 0.01 -2.36
C THR A 143 5.49 -0.92 -1.31
N ALA A 144 4.90 -0.37 -0.24
CA ALA A 144 4.26 -1.19 0.80
C ALA A 144 3.09 -2.00 0.24
N THR A 145 2.26 -1.40 -0.61
CA THR A 145 1.14 -2.10 -1.27
C THR A 145 1.64 -3.25 -2.12
N MET A 146 2.63 -3.02 -2.99
CA MET A 146 3.20 -4.10 -3.82
C MET A 146 3.81 -5.22 -2.97
N PHE A 147 4.49 -4.85 -1.88
CA PHE A 147 5.06 -5.84 -0.97
C PHE A 147 4.00 -6.63 -0.19
N ILE A 148 2.87 -6.02 0.18
CA ILE A 148 1.71 -6.73 0.74
C ILE A 148 1.20 -7.78 -0.25
N LEU A 149 1.12 -7.47 -1.56
CA LEU A 149 0.69 -8.45 -2.56
C LEU A 149 1.65 -9.64 -2.62
N PHE A 150 2.96 -9.39 -2.53
CA PHE A 150 3.97 -10.45 -2.39
C PHE A 150 3.76 -11.31 -1.13
N LEU A 151 3.48 -10.70 0.02
CA LEU A 151 3.25 -11.41 1.29
C LEU A 151 1.96 -12.24 1.25
N SER A 152 0.94 -11.77 0.55
CA SER A 152 -0.38 -12.41 0.45
C SER A 152 -0.47 -13.49 -0.64
N ALA A 153 0.47 -13.53 -1.58
CA ALA A 153 0.46 -14.46 -2.70
C ALA A 153 0.57 -15.93 -2.26
N GLU A 154 -0.27 -16.79 -2.85
CA GLU A 154 -0.30 -18.22 -2.51
C GLU A 154 0.65 -19.07 -3.36
N SER A 155 0.65 -18.85 -4.67
CA SER A 155 1.46 -19.62 -5.60
C SER A 155 2.88 -19.06 -5.65
N LYS A 156 3.87 -19.94 -5.79
CA LYS A 156 5.28 -19.53 -5.91
C LYS A 156 5.48 -18.55 -7.08
N ASN A 157 4.81 -18.79 -8.20
CA ASN A 157 4.88 -17.93 -9.39
C ASN A 157 4.31 -16.53 -9.13
N ALA A 158 3.12 -16.43 -8.52
CA ALA A 158 2.53 -15.14 -8.19
C ALA A 158 3.40 -14.39 -7.17
N ARG A 159 3.93 -15.11 -6.17
CA ARG A 159 4.82 -14.56 -5.16
C ARG A 159 6.09 -13.97 -5.78
N THR A 160 6.78 -14.72 -6.62
CA THR A 160 7.96 -14.22 -7.33
C THR A 160 7.61 -13.04 -8.24
N GLY A 161 6.49 -13.12 -8.98
CA GLY A 161 6.01 -12.03 -9.82
C GLY A 161 5.79 -10.73 -9.06
N PHE A 162 5.03 -10.76 -7.96
CA PHE A 162 4.81 -9.57 -7.13
C PHE A 162 6.09 -9.04 -6.49
N LEU A 163 7.02 -9.91 -6.08
CA LEU A 163 8.30 -9.45 -5.55
C LEU A 163 9.12 -8.69 -6.61
N LEU A 164 9.21 -9.23 -7.83
CA LEU A 164 9.90 -8.58 -8.95
C LEU A 164 9.27 -7.22 -9.27
N VAL A 165 7.93 -7.17 -9.35
CA VAL A 165 7.22 -5.90 -9.58
C VAL A 165 7.43 -4.93 -8.42
N THR A 166 7.45 -5.39 -7.17
CA THR A 166 7.73 -4.55 -6.00
C THR A 166 9.10 -3.88 -6.12
N VAL A 167 10.14 -4.64 -6.48
CA VAL A 167 11.50 -4.12 -6.67
C VAL A 167 11.53 -3.14 -7.84
N LEU A 168 10.88 -3.47 -8.95
CA LEU A 168 10.82 -2.59 -10.13
C LEU A 168 10.13 -1.26 -9.82
N VAL A 169 8.97 -1.29 -9.14
CA VAL A 169 8.24 -0.08 -8.72
C VAL A 169 9.07 0.72 -7.72
N ALA A 170 9.72 0.07 -6.74
CA ALA A 170 10.60 0.74 -5.79
C ALA A 170 11.73 1.51 -6.49
N ILE A 171 12.41 0.88 -7.47
CA ILE A 171 13.45 1.52 -8.27
C ILE A 171 12.87 2.68 -9.08
N ALA A 172 11.73 2.48 -9.74
CA ALA A 172 11.10 3.51 -10.57
C ALA A 172 10.67 4.74 -9.74
N LEU A 173 10.15 4.54 -8.53
CA LEU A 173 9.78 5.64 -7.63
C LEU A 173 10.99 6.46 -7.19
N LEU A 174 12.14 5.81 -6.94
CA LEU A 174 13.40 6.51 -6.63
C LEU A 174 13.96 7.21 -7.87
N ALA A 175 13.92 6.56 -9.03
CA ALA A 175 14.37 7.13 -10.30
C ALA A 175 13.56 8.37 -10.72
N GLN A 176 12.30 8.47 -10.30
CA GLN A 176 11.44 9.63 -10.52
C GLN A 176 11.47 10.64 -9.35
N HIS A 177 12.25 10.36 -8.30
CA HIS A 177 12.33 11.17 -7.07
C HIS A 177 10.97 11.41 -6.39
N VAL A 178 10.02 10.47 -6.56
CA VAL A 178 8.68 10.52 -5.93
C VAL A 178 8.77 10.33 -4.42
N HIS A 179 9.75 9.54 -3.97
CA HIS A 179 9.98 9.25 -2.57
C HIS A 179 11.46 9.32 -2.25
N TYR A 180 11.78 9.57 -0.98
CA TYR A 180 13.12 9.35 -0.47
C TYR A 180 13.44 7.84 -0.42
N THR A 181 14.72 7.50 -0.48
CA THR A 181 15.24 6.14 -0.31
C THR A 181 14.80 5.54 1.01
N VAL A 182 14.80 6.34 2.07
CA VAL A 182 14.35 5.90 3.39
C VAL A 182 12.87 5.52 3.39
N ASP A 183 12.01 6.20 2.62
CA ASP A 183 10.59 5.88 2.50
C ASP A 183 10.39 4.51 1.85
N VAL A 184 11.13 4.23 0.78
CA VAL A 184 11.05 2.98 0.02
C VAL A 184 11.59 1.82 0.84
N VAL A 185 12.72 1.99 1.52
CA VAL A 185 13.32 0.97 2.37
C VAL A 185 12.43 0.67 3.57
N ALA A 186 11.93 1.71 4.26
CA ALA A 186 11.05 1.57 5.42
C ALA A 186 9.75 0.82 5.05
N ALA A 187 9.25 0.98 3.83
CA ALA A 187 8.02 0.31 3.38
C ALA A 187 8.08 -1.22 3.54
N PHE A 188 9.22 -1.84 3.23
CA PHE A 188 9.41 -3.29 3.41
C PHE A 188 9.33 -3.70 4.88
N PHE A 189 10.00 -2.95 5.76
CA PHE A 189 10.02 -3.21 7.19
C PHE A 189 8.64 -3.04 7.84
N PHE A 190 7.96 -1.92 7.55
CA PHE A 190 6.63 -1.65 8.11
C PHE A 190 5.58 -2.64 7.61
N ALA A 191 5.56 -2.95 6.32
CA ALA A 191 4.62 -3.93 5.77
C ALA A 191 4.86 -5.32 6.36
N TYR A 192 6.13 -5.74 6.52
CA TYR A 192 6.45 -7.01 7.18
C TYR A 192 6.06 -7.01 8.67
N ALA A 193 6.36 -5.94 9.41
CA ALA A 193 6.01 -5.80 10.82
C ALA A 193 4.49 -5.82 11.03
N CYS A 194 3.73 -5.10 10.20
CA CYS A 194 2.27 -5.12 10.24
C CYS A 194 1.71 -6.51 9.93
N ASN A 195 2.27 -7.23 8.95
CA ASN A 195 1.89 -8.60 8.65
C ASN A 195 2.18 -9.54 9.84
N HIS A 196 3.33 -9.42 10.47
CA HIS A 196 3.66 -10.20 11.66
C HIS A 196 2.70 -9.89 12.83
N LEU A 197 2.45 -8.61 13.10
CA LEU A 197 1.52 -8.15 14.13
C LEU A 197 0.10 -8.70 13.90
N LEU A 198 -0.41 -8.60 12.67
CA LEU A 198 -1.74 -9.09 12.34
C LEU A 198 -1.85 -10.61 12.48
N ASN A 199 -0.82 -11.35 12.05
CA ASN A 199 -0.77 -12.80 12.26
C ASN A 199 -0.76 -13.17 13.74
N TRP A 200 0.01 -12.45 14.56
CA TRP A 200 0.03 -12.64 16.01
C TRP A 200 -1.36 -12.40 16.64
N LEU A 201 -1.99 -11.26 16.33
CA LEU A 201 -3.34 -10.93 16.81
C LEU A 201 -4.41 -11.95 16.39
N LYS A 202 -4.25 -12.57 15.22
CA LYS A 202 -5.16 -13.60 14.72
C LYS A 202 -4.90 -14.98 15.33
N ARG A 203 -3.65 -15.30 15.66
CA ARG A 203 -3.27 -16.55 16.33
C ARG A 203 -3.80 -16.63 17.76
N ASP A 204 -3.84 -15.49 18.46
CA ASP A 204 -4.28 -15.41 19.84
C ASP A 204 -5.81 -15.33 20.00
N ARG A 205 -6.57 -15.37 18.90
CA ARG A 205 -8.01 -15.63 18.98
C ARG A 205 -8.21 -17.11 19.31
N PRO A 206 -8.69 -17.47 20.52
CA PRO A 206 -8.83 -18.87 20.87
C PRO A 206 -9.75 -19.55 19.85
N CYS A 207 -9.28 -20.67 19.29
CA CYS A 207 -10.16 -21.67 18.71
C CYS A 207 -11.11 -22.09 19.84
N ARG A 208 -12.34 -21.57 19.80
CA ARG A 208 -13.47 -22.06 20.59
C ARG A 208 -14.55 -22.46 19.61
#